data_AF-A0A2P8H200-F1
#
_entry.id   AF-A0A2P8H200-F1
#
_cell.length_a   1.000
_cell.length_b   1.000
_cell.length_c   1.000
_cell.angle_alpha   90.00
_cell.angle_beta   90.00
_cell.angle_gamma   90.00
#
_symmetry.space_group_name_H-M   'P 1'
#
loop_
_entity.id
_entity.type
_entity.pdbx_description
1 polymer ?
#
loop_
_entity_poly.entity_id
_entity_poly.type
_entity_poly.pdbx_seq_one_letter_code
_entity_poly.pdbx_strand_id
1 'polypeptide(L)'
;MTDKEVMNYLSSFTPETLLIEKNKGFAIRDIDLKLIEELRIKGLTEEIIKIILYYVLKRAYGLRFDVVRNMAEKCVLRNIKTRQEAFYLTVEEDFLWRNRKVKLSRCGC
;
A
#
# COMPACT_ATOMS: atom_id res chain seq x y z
N MET A 1 -9.26 10.03 -9.49
CA MET A 1 -8.00 10.40 -8.84
C MET A 1 -6.86 9.85 -9.69
N THR A 2 -6.10 10.74 -10.33
CA THR A 2 -4.97 10.44 -11.21
C THR A 2 -3.69 10.18 -10.42
N ASP A 3 -2.68 9.60 -11.06
CA ASP A 3 -1.33 9.45 -10.48
C ASP A 3 -0.82 10.76 -9.87
N LYS A 4 -0.89 11.88 -10.61
CA LYS A 4 -0.46 13.20 -10.14
C LYS A 4 -1.15 13.65 -8.85
N GLU A 5 -2.46 13.44 -8.74
CA GLU A 5 -3.21 13.82 -7.54
C GLU A 5 -2.82 12.97 -6.32
N VAL A 6 -2.57 11.67 -6.52
CA VAL A 6 -2.09 10.77 -5.46
C VAL A 6 -0.67 11.19 -5.04
N MET A 7 0.23 11.45 -5.97
CA MET A 7 1.60 11.84 -5.67
C MET A 7 1.67 13.19 -4.95
N ASN A 8 0.90 14.18 -5.41
CA ASN A 8 0.82 15.47 -4.74
C ASN A 8 0.29 15.31 -3.31
N TYR A 9 -0.76 14.52 -3.12
CA TYR A 9 -1.27 14.23 -1.78
C TYR A 9 -0.20 13.57 -0.89
N LEU A 10 0.51 12.54 -1.37
CA LEU A 10 1.51 11.81 -0.60
C LEU A 10 2.80 12.59 -0.34
N SER A 11 3.08 13.67 -1.08
CA SER A 11 4.26 14.51 -0.86
C SER A 11 4.26 15.24 0.48
N SER A 12 3.08 15.46 1.08
CA SER A 12 2.94 16.12 2.37
C SER A 12 3.11 15.19 3.57
N PHE A 13 3.37 13.90 3.34
CA PHE A 13 3.42 12.88 4.39
C PHE A 13 4.73 12.09 4.36
N THR A 14 5.13 11.60 5.54
CA THR A 14 6.04 10.47 5.70
C THR A 14 5.21 9.18 5.79
N PRO A 15 5.81 7.98 5.65
CA PRO A 15 5.11 6.73 5.91
C PRO A 15 4.37 6.71 7.27
N GLU A 16 5.02 7.23 8.31
CA GLU A 16 4.48 7.30 9.67
C GLU A 16 3.30 8.27 9.76
N THR A 17 3.46 9.51 9.27
CA THR A 17 2.38 10.51 9.36
C THR A 17 1.18 10.14 8.51
N LEU A 18 1.40 9.42 7.39
CA LEU A 18 0.34 8.85 6.57
C LEU A 18 -0.50 7.81 7.34
N LEU A 19 0.14 6.98 8.16
CA LEU A 19 -0.57 6.03 9.02
C LEU A 19 -1.45 6.76 10.06
N ILE A 20 -0.95 7.84 10.67
CA ILE A 20 -1.72 8.63 11.66
C ILE A 20 -2.97 9.20 11.00
N GLU A 21 -2.82 9.85 9.85
CA GLU A 21 -3.92 10.52 9.15
C GLU A 21 -4.99 9.51 8.73
N LYS A 22 -4.58 8.40 8.10
CA LYS A 22 -5.52 7.42 7.54
C LYS A 22 -6.18 6.57 8.61
N ASN A 23 -5.52 6.38 9.74
CA ASN A 23 -6.09 5.69 10.89
C ASN A 23 -6.95 6.60 11.76
N LYS A 24 -7.44 7.75 11.24
CA LYS A 24 -8.36 8.67 11.92
C LYS A 24 -7.90 9.10 13.32
N GLY A 25 -6.60 9.22 13.55
CA GLY A 25 -6.05 9.60 14.85
C GLY A 25 -6.03 8.50 15.91
N PHE A 26 -6.30 7.23 15.56
CA PHE A 26 -5.93 6.11 16.44
C PHE A 26 -4.41 6.09 16.61
N ALA A 27 -3.96 5.89 17.85
CA ALA A 27 -2.53 5.85 18.18
C ALA A 27 -1.83 4.79 17.33
N ILE A 28 -0.77 5.21 16.63
CA ILE A 28 0.17 4.28 16.00
C ILE A 28 0.73 3.40 17.11
N ARG A 29 0.67 2.09 16.90
CA ARG A 29 1.26 1.12 17.81
C ARG A 29 2.68 0.80 17.36
N ASP A 30 3.51 0.32 18.27
CA ASP A 30 4.88 -0.10 17.94
C ASP A 30 4.95 -1.09 16.78
N ILE A 31 3.91 -1.92 16.62
CA ILE A 31 3.82 -2.87 15.51
C ILE A 31 3.70 -2.18 14.14
N ASP A 32 3.04 -1.03 14.07
CA ASP A 32 2.88 -0.24 12.85
C ASP A 32 4.22 0.41 12.45
N LEU A 33 4.99 0.91 13.43
CA LEU A 33 6.34 1.44 13.22
C LEU A 33 7.33 0.35 12.80
N LYS A 34 7.27 -0.82 13.47
CA LYS A 34 8.07 -2.00 13.09
C LYS A 34 7.80 -2.42 11.66
N LEU A 35 6.55 -2.34 11.18
CA LEU A 35 6.24 -2.62 9.78
C LEU A 35 6.96 -1.65 8.85
N ILE A 36 6.97 -0.35 9.12
CA ILE A 36 7.68 0.62 8.28
C ILE A 36 9.19 0.32 8.26
N GLU A 37 9.77 -0.02 9.41
CA GLU A 37 11.18 -0.39 9.51
C GLU A 37 11.50 -1.68 8.74
N GLU A 38 10.65 -2.71 8.82
CA GLU A 38 10.73 -3.92 7.99
C GLU A 38 10.79 -3.57 6.49
N LEU A 39 9.98 -2.60 6.04
CA LEU A 39 9.95 -2.18 4.63
C LEU A 39 11.22 -1.41 4.22
N ARG A 40 11.77 -0.58 5.11
CA ARG A 40 13.04 0.13 4.90
C ARG A 40 14.21 -0.86 4.80
N ILE A 41 14.25 -1.88 5.67
CA ILE A 41 15.28 -2.93 5.65
C ILE A 41 15.24 -3.73 4.32
N LYS A 42 14.06 -3.88 3.72
CA LYS A 42 13.88 -4.49 2.39
C LYS A 42 14.37 -3.60 1.23
N GLY A 43 14.91 -2.41 1.52
CA GLY A 43 15.45 -1.48 0.53
C GLY A 43 14.38 -0.70 -0.24
N LEU A 44 13.15 -0.62 0.29
CA LEU A 44 12.09 0.21 -0.30
C LEU A 44 12.28 1.68 0.08
N THR A 45 12.11 2.56 -0.90
CA THR A 45 12.15 4.02 -0.68
C THR A 45 10.89 4.49 0.03
N GLU A 46 10.97 5.64 0.70
CA GLU A 46 9.81 6.20 1.41
C GLU A 46 8.61 6.43 0.47
N GLU A 47 8.86 6.85 -0.76
CA GLU A 47 7.82 7.04 -1.78
C GLU A 47 7.09 5.73 -2.09
N ILE A 48 7.82 4.61 -2.26
CA ILE A 48 7.23 3.30 -2.51
C ILE A 48 6.43 2.84 -1.29
N ILE A 49 6.97 3.01 -0.09
CA ILE A 49 6.28 2.66 1.15
C ILE A 49 4.96 3.44 1.27
N LYS A 50 4.98 4.76 1.03
CA LYS A 50 3.77 5.60 1.06
C LYS A 50 2.70 5.12 0.09
N ILE A 51 3.09 4.70 -1.11
CA ILE A 51 2.15 4.17 -2.11
C ILE A 51 1.52 2.86 -1.63
N ILE A 52 2.32 1.94 -1.10
CA ILE A 52 1.83 0.66 -0.58
C ILE A 52 0.84 0.92 0.56
N LEU A 53 1.21 1.76 1.52
CA LEU A 53 0.37 2.10 2.66
C LEU A 53 -0.93 2.77 2.22
N TYR A 54 -0.84 3.80 1.36
CA TYR A 54 -2.00 4.50 0.81
C TYR A 54 -2.97 3.53 0.13
N TYR A 55 -2.45 2.62 -0.69
CA TYR A 55 -3.26 1.63 -1.36
C TYR A 55 -3.99 0.70 -0.38
N VAL A 56 -3.26 0.12 0.57
CA VAL A 56 -3.84 -0.82 1.55
C VAL A 56 -4.90 -0.13 2.41
N LEU A 57 -4.61 1.07 2.90
CA LEU A 57 -5.54 1.87 3.72
C LEU A 57 -6.76 2.35 2.94
N LYS A 58 -6.63 2.52 1.61
CA LYS A 58 -7.78 2.86 0.74
C LYS A 58 -8.64 1.64 0.44
N ARG A 59 -8.03 0.46 0.29
CA ARG A 59 -8.71 -0.78 -0.10
C ARG A 59 -9.36 -1.49 1.08
N ALA A 60 -8.73 -1.48 2.24
CA ALA A 60 -9.26 -2.03 3.48
C ALA A 60 -9.64 -0.88 4.41
N TYR A 61 -10.74 -0.98 5.15
CA TYR A 61 -11.10 -0.05 6.22
C TYR A 61 -10.14 -0.14 7.44
N GLY A 62 -8.85 -0.40 7.21
CA GLY A 62 -7.82 -0.62 8.21
C GLY A 62 -6.51 -1.15 7.61
N LEU A 63 -5.43 -1.03 8.37
CA LEU A 63 -4.10 -1.49 7.96
C LEU A 63 -4.02 -3.02 8.00
N ARG A 64 -3.81 -3.64 6.84
CA ARG A 64 -3.57 -5.08 6.70
C ARG A 64 -2.09 -5.37 6.46
N PHE A 65 -1.39 -5.74 7.53
CA PHE A 65 0.05 -6.04 7.54
C PHE A 65 0.45 -7.09 6.50
N ASP A 66 -0.37 -8.13 6.34
CA ASP A 66 -0.12 -9.20 5.38
C ASP A 66 -0.15 -8.71 3.93
N VAL A 67 -1.09 -7.82 3.61
CA VAL A 67 -1.20 -7.20 2.28
C VAL A 67 -0.04 -6.24 2.04
N VAL A 68 0.34 -5.44 3.04
CA VAL A 68 1.51 -4.56 2.95
C VAL A 68 2.78 -5.35 2.66
N ARG A 69 3.03 -6.43 3.42
CA ARG A 69 4.21 -7.29 3.22
C ARG A 69 4.20 -7.97 1.85
N ASN A 70 3.05 -8.45 1.39
CA ASN A 70 2.93 -9.05 0.06
C ASN A 70 3.24 -8.04 -1.06
N MET A 71 2.72 -6.81 -0.95
CA MET A 71 3.03 -5.74 -1.90
C MET A 71 4.52 -5.39 -1.89
N ALA A 72 5.11 -5.30 -0.71
CA ALA A 72 6.53 -5.03 -0.54
C ALA A 72 7.41 -6.10 -1.18
N GLU A 73 7.09 -7.38 -0.98
CA GLU A 73 7.79 -8.49 -1.61
C GLU A 73 7.71 -8.42 -3.14
N LYS A 74 6.55 -8.08 -3.70
CA LYS A 74 6.40 -7.90 -5.15
C LYS A 74 7.25 -6.73 -5.67
N CYS A 75 7.32 -5.62 -4.94
CA CYS A 75 8.21 -4.51 -5.30
C CYS A 75 9.68 -4.95 -5.32
N VAL A 76 10.12 -5.70 -4.31
CA VAL A 76 11.50 -6.21 -4.25
C VAL A 76 11.77 -7.20 -5.38
N LEU A 77 10.90 -8.20 -5.58
CA LEU A 77 11.06 -9.25 -6.60
C LEU A 77 11.07 -8.68 -8.02
N ARG A 78 10.23 -7.68 -8.30
CA ARG A 78 10.17 -7.00 -9.59
C ARG A 78 11.21 -5.87 -9.73
N ASN A 79 12.08 -5.70 -8.73
CA ASN A 79 13.09 -4.66 -8.65
C ASN A 79 12.55 -3.24 -8.91
N ILE A 80 11.35 -2.95 -8.38
CA ILE A 80 10.69 -1.65 -8.51
C ILE A 80 11.53 -0.59 -7.79
N LYS A 81 11.91 0.47 -8.52
CA LYS A 81 12.71 1.58 -7.97
C LYS A 81 11.97 2.89 -7.95
N THR A 82 10.93 3.02 -8.76
CA THR A 82 10.19 4.27 -8.90
C THR A 82 8.84 4.20 -8.22
N ARG A 83 8.36 5.37 -7.80
CA ARG A 83 7.02 5.52 -7.25
C ARG A 83 5.94 5.16 -8.29
N GLN A 84 6.15 5.49 -9.57
CA GLN A 84 5.18 5.25 -10.63
C GLN A 84 4.99 3.75 -10.90
N GLU A 85 6.07 2.97 -10.91
CA GLU A 85 6.01 1.51 -10.99
C GLU A 85 5.27 0.90 -9.78
N ALA A 86 5.55 1.39 -8.57
CA ALA A 86 4.83 0.96 -7.37
C ALA A 86 3.34 1.27 -7.48
N PHE A 87 2.97 2.44 -8.01
CA PHE A 87 1.57 2.78 -8.25
C PHE A 87 0.92 1.84 -9.27
N TYR A 88 1.58 1.55 -10.38
CA TYR A 88 1.04 0.59 -11.37
C TYR A 88 0.86 -0.81 -10.79
N LEU A 89 1.80 -1.27 -9.96
CA LEU A 89 1.64 -2.53 -9.23
C LEU A 89 0.38 -2.52 -8.35
N THR A 90 0.10 -1.42 -7.63
CA THR A 90 -1.12 -1.32 -6.82
C THR A 90 -2.40 -1.37 -7.66
N VAL A 91 -2.38 -0.79 -8.86
CA VAL A 91 -3.51 -0.83 -9.80
C VAL A 91 -3.73 -2.25 -10.35
N GLU A 92 -2.65 -2.95 -10.73
CA GLU A 92 -2.69 -4.35 -11.18
C GLU A 92 -3.31 -5.25 -10.09
N GLU A 93 -2.86 -5.09 -8.85
CA GLU A 93 -3.35 -5.88 -7.72
C GLU A 93 -4.81 -5.59 -7.35
N ASP A 94 -5.24 -4.33 -7.50
CA ASP A 94 -6.66 -3.96 -7.35
C ASP A 94 -7.51 -4.63 -8.42
N PHE A 95 -7.08 -4.58 -9.67
CA PHE A 95 -7.77 -5.21 -10.79
C PHE A 95 -7.89 -6.73 -10.59
N LEU A 96 -6.78 -7.40 -10.24
CA LEU A 96 -6.76 -8.84 -9.96
C LEU A 96 -7.66 -9.22 -8.79
N TRP A 97 -7.73 -8.40 -7.74
CA TRP A 97 -8.60 -8.65 -6.61
C TRP A 97 -10.08 -8.50 -6.97
N ARG A 98 -10.45 -7.41 -7.67
CA ARG A 98 -11.83 -7.19 -8.11
C ARG A 98 -12.31 -8.33 -9.01
N ASN A 99 -11.47 -8.76 -9.95
CA ASN A 99 -11.80 -9.89 -10.82
C ASN A 99 -11.95 -11.22 -10.08
N ARG A 100 -11.10 -11.49 -9.08
CA ARG A 100 -11.27 -12.69 -8.22
C ARG A 100 -12.57 -12.65 -7.42
N LYS A 101 -12.93 -11.49 -6.85
CA LYS A 101 -14.22 -11.30 -6.16
C LYS A 101 -15.40 -11.58 -7.09
N VAL A 102 -15.38 -11.03 -8.31
CA VAL A 102 -16.46 -11.23 -9.29
C VAL A 102 -16.59 -12.70 -9.70
N LYS A 103 -15.47 -13.42 -9.88
CA LYS A 103 -15.50 -14.86 -10.19
C LYS A 103 -16.07 -15.70 -9.05
N LEU A 104 -15.73 -15.39 -7.80
CA LEU A 104 -16.28 -16.08 -6.62
C LEU A 104 -17.78 -15.83 -6.46
N SER A 105 -18.25 -14.61 -6.72
CA SER A 105 -19.70 -14.31 -6.72
C SER A 105 -20.47 -14.96 -7.88
N ARG A 106 -19.79 -15.40 -8.94
CA ARG A 106 -20.40 -16.06 -10.11
C ARG A 106 -20.35 -17.59 -10.07
N CYS A 107 -19.55 -18.18 -9.17
CA CYS A 107 -19.49 -19.64 -8.97
C CYS A 107 -20.33 -20.11 -7.78
N GLY A 108 -21.18 -19.26 -7.21
CA GLY A 108 -22.25 -19.67 -6.30
C GLY A 108 -23.51 -20.02 -7.09
N CYS A 109 -23.50 -21.18 -7.74
CA CYS A 109 -24.68 -21.86 -8.27
C CYS A 109 -24.76 -23.24 -7.63
#